data_AF-A0A958RA45-F1
#
_entry.id   AF-A0A958RA45-F1
#
_cell.length_a   1.000
_cell.length_b   1.000
_cell.length_c   1.000
_cell.angle_alpha   90.00
_cell.angle_beta   90.00
_cell.angle_gamma   90.00
#
_symmetry.space_group_name_H-M   'P 1'
#
loop_
_entity.id
_entity.type
_entity.pdbx_description
1 polymer ?
#
loop_
_entity_poly.entity_id
_entity_poly.type
_entity_poly.pdbx_seq_one_letter_code
_entity_poly.pdbx_strand_id
1 'polypeptide(L)'
;MESVKSQSYEVHIGELAQAALNQHVSKKGYSKVFLLVDENTRKYCLPRFSKMFDGSVDSIMEIQSGEENKHIHTCLKLWEELSTQDGDRKSLLINLGGGVLTDMGGFVASTFKRGIDFINIPTTLLSMVDASIGGKTGVDLGSLKNQIGVINQPQMVLVFPEFLETLDPRQVTSGYAEMLKHGLIKDAEYWAMLKNKGDFASAANIQRSIALKNEVVMIDPTEQGLRKILNFGHTLGHAIESYCLDNYDRKTLLHGEAIAVGMILEAYLSHELKGLSRLSVDEIKTTFLQHFDKVHF
;
A
#
# COMPACT_ATOMS: atom_id res chain seq x y z
N MET A 1 9.14 19.26 -2.05
CA MET A 1 9.53 17.85 -2.30
C MET A 1 9.44 17.60 -3.80
N GLU A 2 10.32 16.81 -4.39
CA GLU A 2 10.23 16.43 -5.82
C GLU A 2 9.38 15.16 -6.02
N SER A 3 8.94 14.86 -7.24
CA SER A 3 8.30 13.57 -7.53
C SER A 3 9.31 12.42 -7.43
N VAL A 4 8.87 11.25 -6.98
CA VAL A 4 9.64 10.00 -7.16
C VAL A 4 9.28 9.41 -8.51
N LYS A 5 10.25 9.34 -9.43
CA LYS A 5 10.05 8.82 -10.78
C LYS A 5 10.15 7.30 -10.80
N SER A 6 9.12 6.62 -11.29
CA SER A 6 9.15 5.19 -11.60
C SER A 6 9.34 4.98 -13.12
N GLN A 7 9.23 3.74 -13.59
CA GLN A 7 9.46 3.43 -15.01
C GLN A 7 8.44 4.09 -15.95
N SER A 8 7.16 4.08 -15.59
CA SER A 8 6.06 4.54 -16.45
C SER A 8 5.13 5.54 -15.79
N TYR A 9 5.36 5.86 -14.51
CA TYR A 9 4.53 6.76 -13.72
C TYR A 9 5.37 7.50 -12.68
N GLU A 10 4.80 8.54 -12.08
CA GLU A 10 5.43 9.28 -10.99
C GLU A 10 4.60 9.16 -9.71
N VAL A 11 5.30 9.23 -8.57
CA VAL A 11 4.68 9.40 -7.26
C VAL A 11 4.84 10.86 -6.86
N HIS A 12 3.71 11.54 -6.70
CA HIS A 12 3.67 12.95 -6.29
C HIS A 12 3.21 13.05 -4.84
N ILE A 13 3.67 14.09 -4.14
CA ILE A 13 3.40 14.28 -2.71
C ILE A 13 2.88 15.70 -2.45
N GLY A 14 1.81 15.83 -1.67
CA GLY A 14 1.24 17.10 -1.21
C GLY A 14 0.74 17.99 -2.36
N GLU A 15 1.12 19.26 -2.37
CA GLU A 15 0.69 20.24 -3.39
C GLU A 15 1.02 19.81 -4.83
N LEU A 16 2.17 19.14 -5.04
CA LEU A 16 2.52 18.60 -6.36
C LEU A 16 1.55 17.49 -6.79
N ALA A 17 1.06 16.68 -5.84
CA ALA A 17 0.08 15.64 -6.12
C ALA A 17 -1.25 16.22 -6.56
N GLN A 18 -1.71 17.28 -5.89
CA GLN A 18 -2.91 18.00 -6.28
C GLN A 18 -2.78 18.61 -7.69
N ALA A 19 -1.68 19.32 -7.95
CA ALA A 19 -1.45 19.94 -9.26
C ALA A 19 -1.37 18.88 -10.38
N ALA A 20 -0.67 17.77 -10.15
CA ALA A 20 -0.54 16.68 -11.11
C ALA A 20 -1.89 16.02 -11.43
N LEU A 21 -2.73 15.78 -10.42
CA LEU A 21 -4.07 15.21 -10.60
C LEU A 21 -4.94 16.08 -11.52
N ASN A 22 -5.08 17.37 -11.17
CA ASN A 22 -5.95 18.29 -11.89
C ASN A 22 -5.45 18.52 -13.32
N GLN A 23 -4.13 18.65 -13.50
CA GLN A 23 -3.53 18.77 -14.82
C GLN A 23 -3.76 17.52 -15.67
N HIS A 24 -3.57 16.32 -15.11
CA HIS A 24 -3.70 15.06 -15.84
C HIS A 24 -5.13 14.80 -16.28
N VAL A 25 -6.09 14.93 -15.37
CA VAL A 25 -7.51 14.70 -15.69
C VAL A 25 -8.00 15.72 -16.72
N SER A 26 -7.67 17.00 -16.56
CA SER A 26 -8.02 18.05 -17.53
C SER A 26 -7.43 17.80 -18.92
N LYS A 27 -6.15 17.41 -18.99
CA LYS A 27 -5.45 17.17 -20.27
C LYS A 27 -5.92 15.90 -20.98
N LYS A 28 -6.20 14.83 -20.24
CA LYS A 28 -6.61 13.53 -20.82
C LYS A 28 -8.04 13.56 -21.34
N GLY A 29 -8.94 14.33 -20.71
CA GLY A 29 -10.33 14.44 -21.13
C GLY A 29 -11.05 13.10 -21.07
N TYR A 30 -10.99 12.44 -19.90
CA TYR A 30 -11.69 11.17 -19.66
C TYR A 30 -13.20 11.33 -19.89
N SER A 31 -13.82 10.29 -20.47
CA SER A 31 -15.27 10.25 -20.73
C SER A 31 -16.08 10.13 -19.43
N LYS A 32 -15.53 9.39 -18.46
CA LYS A 32 -16.08 9.15 -17.13
C LYS A 32 -14.97 9.08 -16.10
N VAL A 33 -15.20 9.67 -14.92
CA VAL A 33 -14.32 9.55 -13.76
C VAL A 33 -15.09 8.86 -12.63
N PHE A 34 -14.63 7.67 -12.27
CA PHE A 34 -15.14 6.88 -11.15
C PHE A 34 -14.23 7.05 -9.94
N LEU A 35 -14.82 7.12 -8.75
CA LEU A 35 -14.10 7.16 -7.48
C LEU A 35 -14.46 5.96 -6.63
N LEU A 36 -13.49 5.10 -6.32
CA LEU A 36 -13.66 3.97 -5.41
C LEU A 36 -13.21 4.36 -4.00
N VAL A 37 -14.08 4.11 -3.01
CA VAL A 37 -13.87 4.38 -1.57
C VAL A 37 -14.41 3.24 -0.71
N ASP A 38 -13.98 3.19 0.54
CA ASP A 38 -14.65 2.46 1.62
C ASP A 38 -15.41 3.43 2.53
N GLU A 39 -16.22 2.94 3.46
CA GLU A 39 -17.05 3.75 4.34
C GLU A 39 -16.24 4.71 5.22
N ASN A 40 -15.02 4.32 5.65
CA ASN A 40 -14.14 5.18 6.44
C ASN A 40 -13.51 6.25 5.54
N THR A 41 -13.00 5.85 4.39
CA THR A 41 -12.38 6.77 3.43
C THR A 41 -13.39 7.79 2.89
N ARG A 42 -14.64 7.38 2.64
CA ARG A 42 -15.75 8.27 2.29
C ARG A 42 -16.04 9.29 3.39
N LYS A 43 -15.94 8.89 4.65
CA LYS A 43 -16.22 9.79 5.77
C LYS A 43 -15.09 10.77 6.03
N TYR A 44 -13.83 10.31 5.99
CA TYR A 44 -12.69 11.07 6.50
C TYR A 44 -11.82 11.70 5.40
N CYS A 45 -11.66 11.04 4.25
CA CYS A 45 -10.75 11.50 3.20
C CYS A 45 -11.48 12.17 2.04
N LEU A 46 -12.66 11.67 1.65
CA LEU A 46 -13.44 12.22 0.53
C LEU A 46 -13.71 13.74 0.67
N PRO A 47 -14.12 14.28 1.84
CA PRO A 47 -14.34 15.72 1.98
C PRO A 47 -13.09 16.57 1.72
N ARG A 48 -11.90 16.03 1.99
CA ARG A 48 -10.62 16.67 1.67
C ARG A 48 -10.30 16.52 0.18
N PHE A 49 -10.47 15.32 -0.37
CA PHE A 49 -10.30 15.05 -1.81
C PHE A 49 -11.15 15.97 -2.68
N SER A 50 -12.44 16.15 -2.35
CA SER A 50 -13.34 17.04 -3.09
C SER A 50 -12.93 18.51 -3.09
N LYS A 51 -12.08 18.95 -2.15
CA LYS A 51 -11.51 20.31 -2.14
C LYS A 51 -10.23 20.42 -2.98
N MET A 52 -9.56 19.28 -3.23
CA MET A 52 -8.32 19.23 -3.97
C MET A 52 -8.54 18.95 -5.46
N PHE A 53 -9.62 18.25 -5.80
CA PHE A 53 -9.94 17.84 -7.16
C PHE A 53 -10.87 18.85 -7.86
N ASP A 54 -10.38 19.45 -8.95
CA ASP A 54 -11.13 20.45 -9.72
C ASP A 54 -12.06 19.82 -10.77
N GLY A 55 -11.90 18.51 -11.03
CA GLY A 55 -12.73 17.77 -11.98
C GLY A 55 -14.05 17.30 -11.39
N SER A 56 -14.91 16.75 -12.26
CA SER A 56 -16.15 16.08 -11.84
C SER A 56 -15.91 14.59 -11.62
N VAL A 57 -16.52 14.03 -10.57
CA VAL A 57 -16.66 12.58 -10.39
C VAL A 57 -18.06 12.20 -10.86
N ASP A 58 -18.15 11.29 -11.82
CA ASP A 58 -19.41 10.81 -12.39
C ASP A 58 -20.14 9.83 -11.46
N SER A 59 -19.39 8.96 -10.78
CA SER A 59 -19.95 8.04 -9.79
C SER A 59 -18.94 7.72 -8.69
N ILE A 60 -19.45 7.59 -7.46
CA ILE A 60 -18.70 7.15 -6.28
C ILE A 60 -19.16 5.73 -5.97
N MET A 61 -18.24 4.77 -6.17
CA MET A 61 -18.44 3.37 -5.84
C MET A 61 -17.92 3.11 -4.43
N GLU A 62 -18.70 2.42 -3.61
CA GLU A 62 -18.37 2.16 -2.21
C GLU A 62 -18.34 0.66 -1.90
N ILE A 63 -17.31 0.23 -1.18
CA ILE A 63 -17.22 -1.11 -0.60
C ILE A 63 -17.15 -1.02 0.93
N GLN A 64 -17.32 -2.15 1.60
CA GLN A 64 -16.97 -2.25 3.02
C GLN A 64 -15.44 -2.34 3.18
N SER A 65 -14.90 -1.66 4.19
CA SER A 65 -13.50 -1.76 4.57
C SER A 65 -13.19 -3.14 5.15
N GLY A 66 -11.90 -3.48 5.21
CA GLY A 66 -11.46 -4.77 5.69
C GLY A 66 -10.95 -5.68 4.58
N GLU A 67 -9.99 -6.51 4.96
CA GLU A 67 -9.28 -7.42 4.07
C GLU A 67 -10.20 -8.57 3.60
N GLU A 68 -11.22 -8.93 4.39
CA GLU A 68 -12.26 -9.89 4.05
C GLU A 68 -13.05 -9.51 2.79
N ASN A 69 -13.08 -8.23 2.43
CA ASN A 69 -13.76 -7.73 1.23
C ASN A 69 -12.86 -7.79 -0.02
N LYS A 70 -11.58 -8.15 0.13
CA LYS A 70 -10.58 -8.18 -0.95
C LYS A 70 -10.63 -9.50 -1.74
N HIS A 71 -11.79 -9.81 -2.31
CA HIS A 71 -12.02 -11.06 -3.02
C HIS A 71 -12.76 -10.84 -4.35
N ILE A 72 -12.75 -11.85 -5.22
CA ILE A 72 -13.29 -11.76 -6.58
C ILE A 72 -14.78 -11.34 -6.65
N HIS A 73 -15.59 -11.69 -5.65
CA HIS A 73 -17.01 -11.30 -5.62
C HIS A 73 -17.22 -9.79 -5.46
N THR A 74 -16.29 -9.09 -4.81
CA THR A 74 -16.32 -7.63 -4.70
C THR A 74 -15.94 -7.01 -6.04
N CYS A 75 -14.96 -7.57 -6.74
CA CYS A 75 -14.61 -7.16 -8.10
C CYS A 75 -15.79 -7.32 -9.06
N LEU A 76 -16.56 -8.40 -8.96
CA LEU A 76 -17.76 -8.61 -9.78
C LEU A 76 -18.75 -7.47 -9.62
N LYS A 77 -19.07 -7.09 -8.38
CA LYS A 77 -19.97 -5.95 -8.09
C LYS A 77 -19.43 -4.64 -8.67
N LEU A 78 -18.13 -4.39 -8.52
CA LEU A 78 -17.49 -3.18 -9.06
C LEU A 78 -17.52 -3.15 -10.60
N TRP A 79 -17.31 -4.27 -11.28
CA TRP A 79 -17.43 -4.33 -12.75
C TRP A 79 -18.86 -4.16 -13.24
N GLU A 80 -19.84 -4.69 -12.51
CA GLU A 80 -21.27 -4.49 -12.78
C GLU A 80 -21.67 -3.02 -12.61
N GLU A 81 -21.18 -2.36 -11.56
CA GLU A 81 -21.41 -0.94 -11.31
C GLU A 81 -20.76 -0.07 -12.40
N LEU A 82 -19.49 -0.31 -12.73
CA LEU A 82 -18.80 0.36 -13.85
C LEU A 82 -19.58 0.20 -15.16
N SER A 83 -20.13 -0.99 -15.43
CA SER A 83 -20.93 -1.24 -16.64
C SER A 83 -22.28 -0.52 -16.62
N THR A 84 -22.94 -0.50 -15.47
CA THR A 84 -24.27 0.14 -15.30
C THR A 84 -24.18 1.66 -15.39
N GLN A 85 -23.04 2.24 -15.02
CA GLN A 85 -22.75 3.67 -15.10
C GLN A 85 -22.10 4.08 -16.44
N ASP A 86 -22.27 3.27 -17.48
CA ASP A 86 -21.74 3.50 -18.84
C ASP A 86 -20.22 3.71 -18.91
N GLY A 87 -19.47 3.10 -17.99
CA GLY A 87 -18.00 3.09 -18.05
C GLY A 87 -17.52 2.50 -19.37
N ASP A 88 -16.61 3.20 -20.04
CA ASP A 88 -16.03 2.86 -21.35
C ASP A 88 -14.50 2.72 -21.29
N ARG A 89 -13.84 2.50 -22.44
CA ARG A 89 -12.37 2.35 -22.49
C ARG A 89 -11.60 3.65 -22.21
N LYS A 90 -12.29 4.80 -22.19
CA LYS A 90 -11.75 6.12 -21.89
C LYS A 90 -12.15 6.59 -20.50
N SER A 91 -12.61 5.68 -19.65
CA SER A 91 -12.92 5.96 -18.26
C SER A 91 -11.66 5.95 -17.39
N LEU A 92 -11.70 6.67 -16.28
CA LEU A 92 -10.69 6.68 -15.24
C LEU A 92 -11.28 6.11 -13.96
N LEU A 93 -10.56 5.21 -13.30
CA LEU A 93 -10.85 4.79 -11.92
C LEU A 93 -9.85 5.40 -10.94
N ILE A 94 -10.32 6.27 -10.05
CA ILE A 94 -9.52 6.80 -8.94
C ILE A 94 -9.78 5.93 -7.71
N ASN A 95 -8.73 5.29 -7.20
CA ASN A 95 -8.78 4.48 -5.97
C ASN A 95 -8.34 5.35 -4.79
N LEU A 96 -9.29 5.89 -4.04
CA LEU A 96 -9.03 6.65 -2.83
C LEU A 96 -9.24 5.71 -1.64
N GLY A 97 -8.15 5.28 -1.00
CA GLY A 97 -8.24 4.32 0.10
C GLY A 97 -6.91 3.67 0.49
N GLY A 98 -7.00 2.69 1.39
CA GLY A 98 -5.83 1.92 1.85
C GLY A 98 -5.32 0.86 0.86
N GLY A 99 -4.55 -0.09 1.38
CA GLY A 99 -3.94 -1.17 0.59
C GLY A 99 -4.97 -2.03 -0.14
N VAL A 100 -6.04 -2.43 0.54
CA VAL A 100 -7.16 -3.20 -0.05
C VAL A 100 -7.71 -2.52 -1.29
N LEU A 101 -8.03 -1.22 -1.20
CA LEU A 101 -8.67 -0.47 -2.27
C LEU A 101 -7.72 -0.20 -3.43
N THR A 102 -6.48 0.16 -3.16
CA THR A 102 -5.49 0.44 -4.21
C THR A 102 -5.09 -0.82 -4.99
N ASP A 103 -5.05 -1.97 -4.32
CA ASP A 103 -4.72 -3.27 -4.90
C ASP A 103 -5.91 -3.83 -5.72
N MET A 104 -7.09 -3.93 -5.09
CA MET A 104 -8.30 -4.43 -5.75
C MET A 104 -8.80 -3.47 -6.84
N GLY A 105 -8.81 -2.17 -6.57
CA GLY A 105 -9.24 -1.16 -7.55
C GLY A 105 -8.33 -1.13 -8.77
N GLY A 106 -7.02 -1.28 -8.58
CA GLY A 106 -6.07 -1.46 -9.68
C GLY A 106 -6.36 -2.71 -10.50
N PHE A 107 -6.70 -3.84 -9.86
CA PHE A 107 -7.06 -5.08 -10.55
C PHE A 107 -8.37 -4.94 -11.33
N VAL A 108 -9.38 -4.30 -10.72
CA VAL A 108 -10.68 -3.99 -11.35
C VAL A 108 -10.46 -3.14 -12.60
N ALA A 109 -9.70 -2.06 -12.52
CA ALA A 109 -9.38 -1.20 -13.66
C ALA A 109 -8.61 -1.95 -14.76
N SER A 110 -7.64 -2.79 -14.37
CA SER A 110 -6.79 -3.54 -15.30
C SER A 110 -7.55 -4.57 -16.12
N THR A 111 -8.68 -5.05 -15.61
CA THR A 111 -9.46 -6.14 -16.22
C THR A 111 -10.78 -5.66 -16.81
N PHE A 112 -11.31 -4.52 -16.36
CA PHE A 112 -12.49 -3.90 -16.96
C PHE A 112 -12.22 -3.46 -18.40
N LYS A 113 -13.02 -3.97 -19.35
CA LYS A 113 -12.86 -3.73 -20.81
C LYS A 113 -11.43 -3.99 -21.34
N ARG A 114 -10.69 -4.89 -20.69
CA ARG A 114 -9.27 -5.23 -20.95
C ARG A 114 -8.28 -4.12 -20.58
N GLY A 115 -8.66 -3.25 -19.66
CA GLY A 115 -7.82 -2.18 -19.14
C GLY A 115 -8.43 -0.80 -19.37
N ILE A 116 -8.64 -0.07 -18.27
CA ILE A 116 -8.87 1.37 -18.23
C ILE A 116 -7.79 2.03 -17.39
N ASP A 117 -7.62 3.35 -17.53
CA ASP A 117 -6.67 4.09 -16.72
C ASP A 117 -7.12 4.10 -15.24
N PHE A 118 -6.16 4.04 -14.33
CA PHE A 118 -6.42 4.23 -12.91
C PHE A 118 -5.35 5.08 -12.22
N ILE A 119 -5.74 5.71 -11.13
CA ILE A 119 -4.89 6.52 -10.26
C ILE A 119 -5.07 6.03 -8.83
N ASN A 120 -3.97 5.83 -8.11
CA ASN A 120 -4.02 5.45 -6.70
C ASN A 120 -3.77 6.67 -5.82
N ILE A 121 -4.66 6.91 -4.86
CA ILE A 121 -4.54 7.93 -3.82
C ILE A 121 -4.55 7.22 -2.46
N PRO A 122 -3.38 6.72 -2.01
CA PRO A 122 -3.27 5.98 -0.75
C PRO A 122 -3.62 6.83 0.47
N THR A 123 -4.46 6.30 1.37
CA THR A 123 -4.91 6.98 2.60
C THR A 123 -4.34 6.37 3.88
N THR A 124 -3.56 5.29 3.78
CA THR A 124 -2.88 4.67 4.91
C THR A 124 -1.37 4.71 4.75
N LEU A 125 -0.61 4.76 5.85
CA LEU A 125 0.85 4.80 5.77
C LEU A 125 1.41 3.58 5.00
N LEU A 126 0.84 2.39 5.26
CA LEU A 126 1.18 1.16 4.56
C LEU A 126 0.98 1.28 3.03
N SER A 127 -0.15 1.83 2.59
CA SER A 127 -0.41 1.99 1.17
C SER A 127 0.44 3.09 0.52
N MET A 128 0.80 4.14 1.26
CA MET A 128 1.66 5.22 0.78
C MET A 128 3.08 4.73 0.50
N VAL A 129 3.66 3.93 1.39
CA VAL A 129 5.07 3.52 1.31
C VAL A 129 5.29 2.15 0.65
N ASP A 130 4.26 1.29 0.65
CA ASP A 130 4.33 -0.06 0.12
C ASP A 130 3.22 -0.32 -0.91
N ALA A 131 1.99 -0.64 -0.50
CA ALA A 131 1.00 -1.32 -1.37
C ALA A 131 0.71 -0.62 -2.71
N SER A 132 0.69 0.72 -2.76
CA SER A 132 0.41 1.45 -4.02
C SER A 132 1.59 1.53 -5.00
N ILE A 133 2.78 1.07 -4.60
CA ILE A 133 4.02 1.18 -5.36
C ILE A 133 4.41 -0.16 -6.03
N GLY A 134 4.66 -0.11 -7.33
CA GLY A 134 5.23 -1.23 -8.09
C GLY A 134 4.23 -2.16 -8.77
N GLY A 135 2.97 -1.71 -8.93
CA GLY A 135 2.01 -2.21 -9.91
C GLY A 135 1.44 -3.60 -9.68
N LYS A 136 1.74 -4.26 -8.56
CA LYS A 136 1.05 -5.50 -8.20
C LYS A 136 -0.36 -5.14 -7.79
N THR A 137 -1.35 -5.67 -8.51
CA THR A 137 -2.77 -5.44 -8.26
C THR A 137 -3.48 -6.79 -8.21
N GLY A 138 -4.33 -7.04 -7.22
CA GLY A 138 -4.97 -8.34 -7.06
C GLY A 138 -5.93 -8.47 -5.87
N VAL A 139 -6.41 -9.70 -5.72
CA VAL A 139 -7.35 -10.13 -4.69
C VAL A 139 -6.98 -11.51 -4.15
N ASP A 140 -7.57 -11.84 -3.00
CA ASP A 140 -7.37 -13.10 -2.31
C ASP A 140 -8.19 -14.24 -2.94
N LEU A 141 -7.71 -15.47 -2.75
CA LEU A 141 -8.41 -16.71 -3.11
C LEU A 141 -8.66 -17.54 -1.85
N GLY A 142 -9.81 -17.33 -1.20
CA GLY A 142 -10.08 -17.93 0.11
C GLY A 142 -9.13 -17.34 1.16
N SER A 143 -8.44 -18.20 1.91
CA SER A 143 -7.41 -17.78 2.88
C SER A 143 -6.05 -17.46 2.25
N LEU A 144 -5.87 -17.72 0.95
CA LEU A 144 -4.61 -17.47 0.25
C LEU A 144 -4.54 -16.03 -0.25
N LYS A 145 -3.62 -15.27 0.35
CA LYS A 145 -3.38 -13.84 0.07
C LYS A 145 -2.87 -13.61 -1.36
N ASN A 146 -3.42 -12.60 -2.04
CA ASN A 146 -2.89 -12.03 -3.29
C ASN A 146 -2.63 -13.05 -4.42
N GLN A 147 -3.40 -14.14 -4.51
CA GLN A 147 -3.16 -15.20 -5.48
C GLN A 147 -3.66 -14.88 -6.89
N ILE A 148 -4.67 -14.00 -7.01
CA ILE A 148 -5.28 -13.65 -8.29
C ILE A 148 -4.99 -12.18 -8.56
N GLY A 149 -4.24 -11.88 -9.62
CA GLY A 149 -3.84 -10.50 -9.90
C GLY A 149 -3.07 -10.32 -11.20
N VAL A 150 -2.63 -9.09 -11.44
CA VAL A 150 -1.79 -8.68 -12.55
C VAL A 150 -0.72 -7.69 -12.09
N ILE A 151 0.33 -7.54 -12.89
CA ILE A 151 1.26 -6.42 -12.75
C ILE A 151 0.85 -5.35 -13.76
N ASN A 152 0.22 -4.28 -13.30
CA ASN A 152 -0.18 -3.14 -14.12
C ASN A 152 0.06 -1.83 -13.36
N GLN A 153 0.58 -0.81 -14.05
CA GLN A 153 1.00 0.43 -13.41
C GLN A 153 -0.14 1.47 -13.44
N PRO A 154 -0.32 2.25 -12.37
CA PRO A 154 -1.24 3.38 -12.39
C PRO A 154 -0.70 4.48 -13.32
N GLN A 155 -1.56 5.44 -13.69
CA GLN A 155 -1.11 6.66 -14.35
C GLN A 155 -0.23 7.52 -13.42
N MET A 156 -0.52 7.49 -12.11
CA MET A 156 0.27 8.12 -11.05
C MET A 156 -0.17 7.60 -9.68
N VAL A 157 0.68 7.82 -8.67
CA VAL A 157 0.35 7.64 -7.26
C VAL A 157 0.42 8.99 -6.57
N LEU A 158 -0.61 9.35 -5.81
CA LEU A 158 -0.78 10.68 -5.21
C LEU A 158 -0.83 10.56 -3.69
N VAL A 159 0.23 11.00 -3.02
CA VAL A 159 0.37 10.85 -1.57
C VAL A 159 0.05 12.17 -0.88
N PHE A 160 -0.92 12.11 0.04
CA PHE A 160 -1.31 13.23 0.90
C PHE A 160 -1.13 12.80 2.36
N PRO A 161 0.02 13.10 3.00
CA PRO A 161 0.30 12.71 4.39
C PRO A 161 -0.78 13.18 5.38
N GLU A 162 -1.51 14.24 5.05
CA GLU A 162 -2.60 14.79 5.84
C GLU A 162 -3.75 13.78 6.05
N PHE A 163 -3.89 12.75 5.20
CA PHE A 163 -4.87 11.68 5.45
C PHE A 163 -4.55 10.85 6.69
N LEU A 164 -3.27 10.78 7.10
CA LEU A 164 -2.84 10.03 8.28
C LEU A 164 -3.37 10.65 9.59
N GLU A 165 -3.76 11.93 9.60
CA GLU A 165 -4.35 12.61 10.77
C GLU A 165 -5.64 11.95 11.26
N THR A 166 -6.33 11.23 10.37
CA THR A 166 -7.59 10.53 10.68
C THR A 166 -7.42 9.03 10.85
N LEU A 167 -6.22 8.51 10.60
CA LEU A 167 -5.94 7.08 10.61
C LEU A 167 -5.75 6.57 12.04
N ASP A 168 -6.29 5.38 12.33
CA ASP A 168 -6.06 4.70 13.60
C ASP A 168 -4.54 4.58 13.88
N PRO A 169 -4.03 5.00 15.06
CA PRO A 169 -2.61 4.92 15.37
C PRO A 169 -2.01 3.51 15.21
N ARG A 170 -2.79 2.44 15.43
CA ARG A 170 -2.36 1.05 15.19
C ARG A 170 -2.09 0.80 13.70
N GLN A 171 -2.89 1.39 12.81
CA GLN A 171 -2.69 1.31 11.35
C GLN A 171 -1.49 2.16 10.88
N VAL A 172 -1.25 3.31 11.52
CA VAL A 172 -0.02 4.09 11.30
C VAL A 172 1.20 3.24 11.69
N THR A 173 1.21 2.65 12.88
CA THR A 173 2.27 1.74 13.33
C THR A 173 2.42 0.51 12.44
N SER A 174 1.33 -0.03 11.90
CA SER A 174 1.38 -1.12 10.93
C SER A 174 2.16 -0.74 9.67
N GLY A 175 1.89 0.44 9.08
CA GLY A 175 2.66 0.93 7.92
C GLY A 175 4.12 1.24 8.24
N TYR A 176 4.42 1.62 9.49
CA TYR A 176 5.78 1.88 9.94
C TYR A 176 6.68 0.62 9.90
N ALA A 177 6.12 -0.58 10.05
CA ALA A 177 6.87 -1.83 9.89
C ALA A 177 7.56 -1.91 8.52
N GLU A 178 6.88 -1.49 7.45
CA GLU A 178 7.45 -1.52 6.10
C GLU A 178 8.49 -0.43 5.87
N MET A 179 8.36 0.72 6.52
CA MET A 179 9.40 1.75 6.51
C MET A 179 10.68 1.23 7.17
N LEU A 180 10.55 0.55 8.32
CA LEU A 180 11.66 -0.11 9.00
C LEU A 180 12.28 -1.21 8.13
N LYS A 181 11.47 -2.03 7.44
CA LYS A 181 11.91 -3.02 6.46
C LYS A 181 12.79 -2.37 5.39
N HIS A 182 12.35 -1.28 4.77
CA HIS A 182 13.12 -0.59 3.73
C HIS A 182 14.50 -0.13 4.23
N GLY A 183 14.59 0.35 5.48
CA GLY A 183 15.87 0.66 6.12
C GLY A 183 16.76 -0.57 6.25
N LEU A 184 16.24 -1.66 6.81
CA LEU A 184 17.01 -2.90 7.03
C LEU A 184 17.56 -3.53 5.74
N ILE A 185 16.81 -3.46 4.64
CA ILE A 185 17.19 -4.14 3.40
C ILE A 185 18.01 -3.27 2.44
N LYS A 186 17.97 -1.94 2.59
CA LYS A 186 18.50 -1.03 1.55
C LYS A 186 19.26 0.19 2.06
N ASP A 187 18.97 0.69 3.26
CA ASP A 187 19.49 1.98 3.72
C ASP A 187 19.66 2.04 5.24
N ALA A 188 20.90 1.83 5.69
CA ALA A 188 21.26 1.84 7.10
C ALA A 188 21.12 3.23 7.75
N GLU A 189 21.28 4.32 7.00
CA GLU A 189 21.08 5.68 7.51
C GLU A 189 19.59 5.94 7.74
N TYR A 190 18.74 5.50 6.81
CA TYR A 190 17.29 5.55 6.95
C TYR A 190 16.81 4.69 8.13
N TRP A 191 17.35 3.48 8.30
CA TRP A 191 17.11 2.66 9.50
C TRP A 191 17.50 3.39 10.79
N ALA A 192 18.71 3.95 10.83
CA ALA A 192 19.20 4.66 12.00
C ALA A 192 18.37 5.90 12.35
N MET A 193 17.87 6.60 11.33
CA MET A 193 16.96 7.72 11.49
C MET A 193 15.60 7.28 12.05
N LEU A 194 14.97 6.26 11.46
CA LEU A 194 13.64 5.80 11.88
C LEU A 194 13.63 5.24 13.30
N LYS A 195 14.61 4.40 13.65
CA LYS A 195 14.64 3.75 14.97
C LYS A 195 14.81 4.73 16.14
N ASN A 196 15.22 5.98 15.89
CA ASN A 196 15.33 7.02 16.90
C ASN A 196 14.00 7.78 16.99
N LYS A 197 13.44 7.89 18.20
CA LYS A 197 12.11 8.48 18.47
C LYS A 197 11.91 9.83 17.76
N GLY A 198 10.90 9.91 16.91
CA GLY A 198 10.49 11.11 16.16
C GLY A 198 9.21 10.88 15.35
N ASP A 199 8.79 11.89 14.59
CA ASP A 199 7.69 11.77 13.62
C ASP A 199 8.17 10.98 12.38
N PHE A 200 8.06 9.66 12.46
CA PHE A 200 8.40 8.76 11.36
C PHE A 200 7.46 8.94 10.16
N ALA A 201 6.25 9.45 10.36
CA ALA A 201 5.24 9.62 9.31
C ALA A 201 5.32 11.00 8.62
N SER A 202 6.40 11.75 8.84
CA SER A 202 6.65 12.99 8.11
C SER A 202 6.71 12.76 6.59
N ALA A 203 6.30 13.76 5.81
CA ALA A 203 6.29 13.66 4.35
C ALA A 203 7.67 13.33 3.76
N ALA A 204 8.76 13.82 4.38
CA ALA A 204 10.13 13.53 3.97
C ALA A 204 10.49 12.05 4.19
N ASN A 205 10.09 11.46 5.32
CA ASN A 205 10.34 10.05 5.62
C ASN A 205 9.50 9.15 4.70
N ILE A 206 8.23 9.49 4.47
CA ILE A 206 7.36 8.80 3.51
C ILE A 206 8.00 8.84 2.11
N GLN A 207 8.45 10.01 1.66
CA GLN A 207 9.13 10.18 0.38
C GLN A 207 10.38 9.30 0.27
N ARG A 208 11.22 9.27 1.31
CA ARG A 208 12.44 8.45 1.32
C ARG A 208 12.09 6.97 1.25
N SER A 209 11.08 6.52 2.00
CA SER A 209 10.57 5.14 1.95
C SER A 209 10.14 4.75 0.52
N ILE A 210 9.35 5.61 -0.13
CA ILE A 210 8.87 5.41 -1.50
C ILE A 210 10.06 5.32 -2.46
N ALA A 211 11.04 6.22 -2.33
CA ALA A 211 12.24 6.21 -3.17
C ALA A 211 13.03 4.90 -3.03
N LEU A 212 13.27 4.44 -1.79
CA LEU A 212 13.99 3.19 -1.52
C LEU A 212 13.29 1.98 -2.12
N LYS A 213 11.98 1.86 -1.94
CA LYS A 213 11.20 0.78 -2.57
C LYS A 213 11.24 0.89 -4.09
N ASN A 214 11.04 2.09 -4.63
CA ASN A 214 11.00 2.32 -6.07
C ASN A 214 12.34 2.00 -6.76
N GLU A 215 13.48 2.29 -6.13
CA GLU A 215 14.81 1.85 -6.63
C GLU A 215 14.85 0.34 -6.85
N VAL A 216 14.37 -0.44 -5.88
CA VAL A 216 14.35 -1.91 -5.96
C VAL A 216 13.37 -2.40 -7.03
N VAL A 217 12.18 -1.79 -7.11
CA VAL A 217 11.17 -2.10 -8.13
C VAL A 217 11.68 -1.81 -9.54
N MET A 218 12.38 -0.69 -9.76
CA MET A 218 12.91 -0.32 -11.07
C MET A 218 13.99 -1.29 -11.57
N ILE A 219 14.74 -1.92 -10.66
CA ILE A 219 15.76 -2.93 -11.01
C ILE A 219 15.10 -4.26 -11.43
N ASP A 220 14.02 -4.66 -10.76
CA ASP A 220 13.34 -5.94 -11.00
C ASP A 220 11.81 -5.79 -10.96
N PRO A 221 11.19 -5.28 -12.05
CA PRO A 221 9.76 -4.93 -12.07
C PRO A 221 8.82 -6.12 -11.89
N THR A 222 9.26 -7.32 -12.24
CA THR A 222 8.45 -8.55 -12.21
C THR A 222 8.78 -9.49 -11.05
N GLU A 223 9.61 -9.03 -10.09
CA GLU A 223 9.99 -9.76 -8.89
C GLU A 223 10.60 -11.16 -9.11
N GLN A 224 11.47 -11.28 -10.12
CA GLN A 224 12.12 -12.57 -10.40
C GLN A 224 13.46 -12.73 -9.68
N GLY A 225 14.08 -11.63 -9.24
CA GLY A 225 15.39 -11.56 -8.61
C GLY A 225 15.43 -10.62 -7.41
N LEU A 226 16.15 -9.51 -7.52
CA LEU A 226 16.47 -8.61 -6.40
C LEU A 226 15.23 -8.13 -5.64
N ARG A 227 14.10 -7.90 -6.31
CA ARG A 227 12.91 -7.33 -5.66
C ARG A 227 12.36 -8.21 -4.53
N LYS A 228 12.73 -9.49 -4.49
CA LYS A 228 12.42 -10.41 -3.38
C LYS A 228 12.97 -9.96 -2.03
N ILE A 229 13.95 -9.06 -1.96
CA ILE A 229 14.38 -8.47 -0.68
C ILE A 229 13.24 -7.71 0.03
N LEU A 230 12.26 -7.20 -0.72
CA LEU A 230 11.06 -6.56 -0.16
C LEU A 230 10.14 -7.54 0.58
N ASN A 231 10.37 -8.85 0.42
CA ASN A 231 9.66 -9.90 1.14
C ASN A 231 10.36 -10.31 2.44
N PHE A 232 11.38 -9.56 2.90
CA PHE A 232 11.94 -9.75 4.24
C PHE A 232 10.83 -9.62 5.29
N GLY A 233 10.73 -10.63 6.15
CA GLY A 233 9.66 -10.82 7.14
C GLY A 233 8.36 -11.41 6.61
N HIS A 234 8.14 -11.47 5.29
CA HIS A 234 6.84 -11.85 4.71
C HIS A 234 6.60 -13.35 4.70
N THR A 235 7.63 -14.19 4.67
CA THR A 235 7.43 -15.64 4.60
C THR A 235 6.82 -16.14 5.91
N LEU A 236 7.46 -15.81 7.03
CA LEU A 236 6.95 -16.17 8.36
C LEU A 236 5.79 -15.25 8.78
N GLY A 237 5.84 -13.97 8.40
CA GLY A 237 4.78 -13.00 8.69
C GLY A 237 3.43 -13.42 8.13
N HIS A 238 3.33 -13.74 6.83
CA HIS A 238 2.07 -14.18 6.24
C HIS A 238 1.55 -15.49 6.87
N ALA A 239 2.44 -16.43 7.20
CA ALA A 239 2.03 -17.66 7.87
C ALA A 239 1.38 -17.39 9.24
N ILE A 240 1.94 -16.45 10.01
CA ILE A 240 1.41 -16.01 11.30
C ILE A 240 0.10 -15.22 11.12
N GLU A 241 0.05 -14.33 10.14
CA GLU A 241 -1.14 -13.54 9.81
C GLU A 241 -2.32 -14.44 9.46
N SER A 242 -2.14 -15.38 8.52
CA SER A 242 -3.16 -16.36 8.15
C SER A 242 -3.57 -17.23 9.34
N TYR A 243 -2.62 -17.69 10.15
CA TYR A 243 -2.93 -18.46 11.37
C TYR A 243 -3.80 -17.65 12.35
N CYS A 244 -3.48 -16.37 12.59
CA CYS A 244 -4.26 -15.52 13.48
C CYS A 244 -5.63 -15.14 12.90
N LEU A 245 -5.78 -15.12 11.58
CA LEU A 245 -7.06 -14.87 10.91
C LEU A 245 -7.99 -16.08 10.99
N ASP A 246 -7.46 -17.29 10.80
CA ASP A 246 -8.24 -18.54 10.75
C ASP A 246 -8.65 -19.06 12.16
N ASN A 247 -8.08 -18.51 13.24
CA ASN A 247 -8.33 -18.96 14.62
C ASN A 247 -9.08 -17.90 15.44
N TYR A 248 -10.38 -18.11 15.69
CA TYR A 248 -11.26 -17.18 16.40
C TYR A 248 -10.80 -16.82 17.83
N ASP A 249 -10.05 -17.70 18.51
CA ASP A 249 -9.52 -17.46 19.86
C ASP A 249 -8.24 -16.59 19.86
N ARG A 250 -7.74 -16.20 18.68
CA ARG A 250 -6.55 -15.35 18.54
C ARG A 250 -6.95 -13.94 18.15
N LYS A 251 -6.17 -12.96 18.62
CA LYS A 251 -6.26 -11.58 18.16
C LYS A 251 -5.83 -11.53 16.68
N THR A 252 -6.69 -11.00 15.82
CA THR A 252 -6.32 -10.68 14.43
C THR A 252 -5.19 -9.66 14.41
N LEU A 253 -4.13 -10.00 13.70
CA LEU A 253 -2.98 -9.12 13.49
C LEU A 253 -3.21 -8.27 12.25
N LEU A 254 -2.74 -7.02 12.30
CA LEU A 254 -2.56 -6.22 11.09
C LEU A 254 -1.31 -6.71 10.35
N HIS A 255 -1.28 -6.54 9.03
CA HIS A 255 -0.15 -6.91 8.16
C HIS A 255 1.21 -6.53 8.77
N GLY A 256 1.44 -5.26 9.08
CA GLY A 256 2.71 -4.80 9.64
C GLY A 256 3.07 -5.40 11.02
N GLU A 257 2.09 -5.80 11.83
CA GLU A 257 2.35 -6.51 13.08
C GLU A 257 2.89 -7.92 12.80
N ALA A 258 2.30 -8.62 11.83
CA ALA A 258 2.76 -9.94 11.41
C ALA A 258 4.13 -9.89 10.73
N ILE A 259 4.36 -8.91 9.84
CA ILE A 259 5.65 -8.71 9.19
C ILE A 259 6.75 -8.34 10.21
N ALA A 260 6.44 -7.54 11.24
CA ALA A 260 7.38 -7.25 12.32
C ALA A 260 7.84 -8.53 13.04
N VAL A 261 6.90 -9.43 13.38
CA VAL A 261 7.25 -10.74 13.97
C VAL A 261 8.10 -11.54 12.98
N GLY A 262 7.71 -11.59 11.71
CA GLY A 262 8.46 -12.26 10.66
C GLY A 262 9.90 -11.77 10.53
N MET A 263 10.13 -10.45 10.53
CA MET A 263 11.47 -9.86 10.45
C MET A 263 12.34 -10.23 11.66
N ILE A 264 11.77 -10.28 12.87
CA ILE A 264 12.50 -10.74 14.07
C ILE A 264 12.93 -12.20 13.91
N LEU A 265 12.01 -13.07 13.47
CA LEU A 265 12.29 -14.49 13.28
C LEU A 265 13.30 -14.73 12.17
N GLU A 266 13.17 -14.05 11.04
CA GLU A 266 14.09 -14.17 9.91
C GLU A 266 15.47 -13.58 10.24
N ALA A 267 15.56 -12.52 11.04
CA ALA A 267 16.83 -12.02 11.58
C ALA A 267 17.52 -13.04 12.49
N TYR A 268 16.75 -13.72 13.36
CA TYR A 268 17.27 -14.81 14.18
C TYR A 268 17.81 -15.96 13.31
N LEU A 269 17.06 -16.40 12.31
CA LEU A 269 17.53 -17.42 11.36
C LEU A 269 18.80 -16.98 10.61
N SER A 270 18.89 -15.71 10.23
CA SER A 270 20.09 -15.15 9.58
C SER A 270 21.32 -15.19 10.50
N HIS A 271 21.15 -15.01 11.81
CA HIS A 271 22.23 -15.19 12.78
C HIS A 271 22.70 -16.64 12.84
N GLU A 272 21.77 -17.57 13.01
CA GLU A 272 22.07 -19.00 13.14
C GLU A 272 22.68 -19.60 11.86
N LEU A 273 22.25 -19.14 10.68
CA LEU A 273 22.55 -19.80 9.40
C LEU A 273 23.49 -19.02 8.48
N LYS A 274 23.57 -17.69 8.63
CA LYS A 274 24.27 -16.79 7.69
C LYS A 274 25.24 -15.82 8.36
N GLY A 275 25.37 -15.85 9.68
CA GLY A 275 26.37 -15.08 10.41
C GLY A 275 26.00 -13.61 10.66
N LEU A 276 24.70 -13.25 10.60
CA LEU A 276 24.25 -11.94 11.09
C LEU A 276 24.68 -11.77 12.55
N SER A 277 25.25 -10.63 12.94
CA SER A 277 25.77 -10.47 14.30
C SER A 277 24.66 -10.52 15.35
N ARG A 278 24.96 -11.06 16.54
CA ARG A 278 23.98 -11.08 17.63
C ARG A 278 23.49 -9.68 18.02
N LEU A 279 24.40 -8.71 17.99
CA LEU A 279 24.09 -7.30 18.23
C LEU A 279 23.06 -6.76 17.23
N SER A 280 23.18 -7.12 15.94
CA SER A 280 22.21 -6.71 14.92
C SER A 280 20.83 -7.35 15.15
N VAL A 281 20.78 -8.62 15.53
CA VAL A 281 19.50 -9.29 15.87
C VAL A 281 18.84 -8.63 17.08
N ASP A 282 19.62 -8.38 18.13
CA ASP A 282 19.10 -7.77 19.35
C ASP A 282 18.64 -6.32 19.10
N GLU A 283 19.32 -5.57 18.22
CA GLU A 283 18.87 -4.25 17.77
C GLU A 283 17.53 -4.33 17.03
N ILE A 284 17.44 -5.17 15.98
CA ILE A 284 16.20 -5.37 15.19
C ILE A 284 15.04 -5.71 16.13
N LYS A 285 15.25 -6.71 17.00
CA LYS A 285 14.26 -7.16 17.96
C LYS A 285 13.84 -6.05 18.92
N THR A 286 14.79 -5.32 19.49
CA THR A 286 14.50 -4.24 20.45
C THR A 286 13.73 -3.11 19.78
N THR A 287 14.11 -2.72 18.56
CA THR A 287 13.40 -1.69 17.80
C THR A 287 11.95 -2.09 17.54
N PHE A 288 11.69 -3.31 17.03
CA PHE A 288 10.30 -3.74 16.81
C PHE A 288 9.51 -3.84 18.12
N LEU A 289 10.09 -4.36 19.21
CA LEU A 289 9.39 -4.47 20.50
C LEU A 289 9.11 -3.11 21.19
N GLN A 290 9.67 -2.00 20.70
CA GLN A 290 9.29 -0.65 21.17
C GLN A 290 7.96 -0.17 20.57
N HIS A 291 7.54 -0.74 19.44
CA HIS A 291 6.38 -0.27 18.66
C HIS A 291 5.28 -1.31 18.51
N PHE A 292 5.62 -2.61 18.60
CA PHE A 292 4.70 -3.71 18.38
C PHE A 292 4.58 -4.57 19.65
N ASP A 293 3.34 -4.93 19.99
CA ASP A 293 3.07 -5.84 21.10
C ASP A 293 3.67 -7.22 20.83
N LYS A 294 4.14 -7.87 21.89
CA LYS A 294 4.59 -9.26 21.80
C LYS A 294 3.40 -10.17 21.50
N VAL A 295 3.49 -10.91 20.39
CA VAL A 295 2.51 -11.92 20.01
C VAL A 295 2.85 -13.25 20.68
N HIS A 296 1.85 -13.88 21.29
CA HIS A 296 1.95 -15.23 21.85
C HIS A 296 1.18 -16.18 20.94
N PHE A 297 1.91 -17.10 20.31
CA PHE A 297 1.38 -18.22 19.52
C PHE A 297 1.57 -19.52 20.30
#